data_AF-A0A8C1L5C1-F1
#
_entry.id   AF-A0A8C1L5C1-F1
#
_cell.length_a   1.000
_cell.length_b   1.000
_cell.length_c   1.000
_cell.angle_alpha   90.00
_cell.angle_beta   90.00
_cell.angle_gamma   90.00
#
_symmetry.space_group_name_H-M   'P 1'
#
loop_
_entity.id
_entity.type
_entity.pdbx_description
1 polymer ?
#
loop_
_entity_poly.entity_id
_entity_poly.type
_entity_poly.pdbx_seq_one_letter_code
_entity_poly.pdbx_strand_id
1 'polypeptide(L)'
;MIHYQSWKQFCCLIFFQNMRTLSSTARRQLENKVPVKQKMFQEDNGMPVHLKGGTTDALLYRATMALTVFVKYIIYLLLLF
;
A
#
# COMPACT_ATOMS: atom_id res chain seq x y z
N MET A 1 1.41 -28.66 -42.95
CA MET A 1 2.31 -28.25 -41.83
C MET A 1 2.77 -26.79 -41.92
N ILE A 2 3.00 -26.23 -43.12
CA ILE A 2 3.49 -24.85 -43.34
C ILE A 2 2.45 -23.77 -42.96
N HIS A 3 1.16 -24.03 -43.20
CA HIS A 3 0.08 -23.08 -42.89
C HIS A 3 -0.05 -22.77 -41.39
N TYR A 4 0.08 -23.78 -40.52
CA TYR A 4 0.00 -23.59 -39.06
C TYR A 4 1.15 -22.73 -38.50
N GLN A 5 2.36 -22.88 -39.05
CA GLN A 5 3.52 -22.05 -38.66
C GLN A 5 3.37 -20.60 -39.12
N SER A 6 2.83 -20.39 -40.33
CA SER A 6 2.57 -19.04 -40.85
C SER A 6 1.52 -18.29 -40.02
N TRP A 7 0.45 -18.96 -39.60
CA TRP A 7 -0.60 -18.37 -38.76
C TRP A 7 -0.11 -18.01 -37.35
N LYS A 8 0.76 -18.84 -36.75
CA LYS A 8 1.40 -18.50 -35.45
C LYS A 8 2.23 -17.23 -35.53
N GLN A 9 3.03 -17.08 -36.59
CA GLN A 9 3.85 -15.90 -36.81
C GLN A 9 2.98 -14.64 -36.98
N PHE A 10 1.88 -14.75 -37.72
CA PHE A 10 0.94 -13.65 -37.97
C PHE A 10 0.19 -13.21 -36.71
N CYS A 11 -0.33 -14.14 -35.91
CA CYS A 11 -0.95 -13.84 -34.63
C CYS A 11 0.02 -13.16 -33.65
N CYS A 12 1.29 -13.58 -33.65
CA CYS A 12 2.33 -12.98 -32.80
C CYS A 12 2.57 -11.51 -33.17
N LEU A 13 2.60 -11.18 -34.46
CA LEU A 13 2.76 -9.81 -34.95
C LEU A 13 1.57 -8.92 -34.55
N ILE A 14 0.34 -9.41 -34.66
CA ILE A 14 -0.88 -8.65 -34.28
C ILE A 14 -0.92 -8.41 -32.76
N PHE A 15 -0.52 -9.40 -31.95
CA PHE A 15 -0.42 -9.24 -30.50
C PHE A 15 0.64 -8.20 -30.11
N PHE A 16 1.79 -8.22 -30.78
CA PHE A 16 2.88 -7.27 -30.51
C PHE A 16 2.54 -5.85 -30.96
N GLN A 17 1.76 -5.69 -32.03
CA GLN A 17 1.33 -4.37 -32.54
C GLN A 17 0.32 -3.69 -31.59
N ASN A 18 -0.61 -4.44 -31.00
CA ASN A 18 -1.61 -3.93 -30.06
C ASN A 18 -1.01 -3.43 -28.73
N MET A 19 0.15 -3.96 -28.32
CA MET A 19 0.84 -3.53 -27.10
C MET A 19 1.48 -2.13 -27.19
N ARG A 20 1.69 -1.59 -28.40
CA ARG A 20 2.41 -0.32 -28.60
C ARG A 20 1.53 0.93 -28.62
N THR A 21 0.21 0.78 -28.71
CA THR A 21 -0.73 1.91 -28.89
C THR A 21 -1.48 2.33 -27.62
N LEU A 22 -1.32 1.64 -26.49
CA LEU A 22 -2.00 1.94 -25.21
C LEU A 22 -1.08 2.51 -24.11
N SER A 23 -0.05 3.28 -24.47
CA SER A 23 0.94 3.78 -23.49
C SER A 23 1.25 5.28 -23.62
N SER A 24 0.22 6.10 -23.84
CA SER A 24 0.35 7.56 -23.75
C SER A 24 -0.68 8.16 -22.78
N THR A 25 -0.63 7.71 -21.53
CA THR A 25 -1.06 8.55 -20.40
C THR A 25 0.18 9.27 -19.92
N ALA A 26 0.14 10.59 -19.86
CA ALA A 26 1.16 11.42 -19.24
C ALA A 26 1.33 11.02 -17.76
N ARG A 27 2.17 10.01 -17.50
CA ARG A 27 2.36 9.47 -16.17
C ARG A 27 3.26 10.45 -15.41
N ARG A 28 2.68 11.21 -14.48
CA ARG A 28 3.43 11.62 -13.28
C ARG A 28 3.79 10.31 -12.56
N GLN A 29 4.90 9.69 -12.96
CA GLN A 29 5.43 8.49 -12.31
C GLN A 29 5.93 8.92 -10.93
N LEU A 30 5.01 9.06 -9.96
CA LEU A 30 5.41 9.00 -8.57
C LEU A 30 6.11 7.65 -8.41
N GLU A 31 7.38 7.68 -8.01
CA GLU A 31 8.20 6.49 -7.93
C GLU A 31 7.49 5.46 -7.02
N ASN A 32 7.39 4.21 -7.50
CA ASN A 32 6.70 3.17 -6.77
C ASN A 32 7.45 2.85 -5.46
N LYS A 33 6.91 3.29 -4.32
CA LYS A 33 7.47 3.01 -2.98
C LYS A 33 6.91 1.74 -2.33
N VAL A 34 6.03 1.00 -3.00
CA VAL A 34 5.45 -0.26 -2.45
C VAL A 34 6.52 -1.27 -2.07
N PRO A 35 7.57 -1.54 -2.88
CA PRO A 35 8.60 -2.51 -2.50
C PRO A 35 9.36 -2.12 -1.23
N VAL A 36 9.60 -0.81 -1.04
CA VAL A 36 10.28 -0.27 0.16
C VAL A 36 9.43 -0.46 1.40
N LYS A 37 8.13 -0.14 1.32
CA LYS A 37 7.19 -0.33 2.43
C LYS A 37 6.98 -1.81 2.74
N GLN A 38 6.86 -2.66 1.72
CA GLN A 38 6.76 -4.11 1.92
C GLN A 38 7.98 -4.66 2.67
N LYS A 39 9.20 -4.26 2.30
CA LYS A 39 10.41 -4.67 3.02
C LYS A 39 10.38 -4.24 4.49
N MET A 40 10.00 -2.99 4.76
CA MET A 40 9.90 -2.45 6.12
C MET A 40 8.86 -3.20 6.98
N PHE A 41 7.68 -3.50 6.42
CA PHE A 41 6.61 -4.20 7.14
C PHE A 41 6.80 -5.72 7.22
N GLN A 42 7.67 -6.31 6.40
CA GLN A 42 7.99 -7.74 6.43
C GLN A 42 9.27 -8.05 7.22
N GLU A 43 10.03 -7.04 7.66
CA GLU A 43 11.21 -7.23 8.49
C GLU A 43 10.87 -7.97 9.79
N ASP A 44 11.59 -9.04 10.10
CA ASP A 44 11.31 -9.92 11.24
C ASP A 44 11.88 -9.36 12.55
N ASN A 45 11.34 -8.22 12.98
CA ASN A 45 11.77 -7.51 14.19
C ASN A 45 10.93 -7.87 15.43
N GLY A 46 10.00 -8.83 15.33
CA GLY A 46 9.05 -9.16 16.40
C GLY A 46 8.09 -8.04 16.84
N MET A 47 8.13 -6.87 16.18
CA MET A 47 7.28 -5.72 16.52
C MET A 47 5.83 -5.89 16.04
N PRO A 48 4.84 -5.47 16.83
CA PRO A 48 3.45 -5.53 16.41
C PRO A 48 3.17 -4.53 15.28
N VAL A 49 2.24 -4.90 14.38
CA VAL A 49 1.95 -4.14 13.14
C VAL A 49 1.61 -2.67 13.37
N HIS A 50 0.96 -2.34 14.49
CA HIS A 50 0.54 -0.97 14.84
C HIS A 50 1.66 -0.07 15.39
N LEU A 51 2.86 -0.60 15.62
CA LEU A 51 4.06 0.17 15.97
C LEU A 51 5.14 0.07 14.87
N LYS A 52 4.89 -0.73 13.84
CA LYS A 52 5.90 -1.09 12.83
C LYS A 52 6.24 0.06 11.87
N GLY A 53 5.41 1.10 11.80
CA GLY A 53 5.74 2.32 11.06
C GLY A 53 6.66 3.29 11.81
N GLY A 54 6.99 3.01 13.08
CA GLY A 54 8.05 3.70 13.83
C GLY A 54 7.54 4.66 14.91
N THR A 55 8.29 5.74 15.13
CA THR A 55 8.07 6.67 16.26
C THR A 55 6.76 7.44 16.17
N THR A 56 6.29 7.73 14.95
CA THR A 56 5.00 8.39 14.71
C THR A 56 3.84 7.55 15.23
N ASP A 57 3.88 6.25 14.96
CA ASP A 57 2.82 5.32 15.35
C ASP A 57 2.78 5.16 16.87
N ALA A 58 3.95 5.09 17.50
CA ALA A 58 4.06 5.03 18.95
C ALA A 58 3.55 6.31 19.64
N LEU A 59 3.85 7.49 19.09
CA LEU A 59 3.34 8.76 19.61
C LEU A 59 1.82 8.85 19.47
N LEU A 60 1.30 8.47 18.29
CA LEU A 60 -0.13 8.49 18.01
C LEU A 60 -0.88 7.54 18.96
N TYR A 61 -0.38 6.32 19.16
CA TYR A 61 -0.94 5.37 20.11
C TYR A 61 -1.02 5.94 21.53
N ARG A 62 0.07 6.53 22.02
CA ARG A 62 0.12 7.14 23.36
C ARG A 62 -0.87 8.31 23.49
N ALA A 63 -0.95 9.16 22.47
CA ALA A 63 -1.88 10.28 22.44
C ALA A 63 -3.34 9.81 22.46
N THR A 64 -3.69 8.81 21.64
CA THR A 64 -5.04 8.23 21.63
C THR A 64 -5.37 7.61 22.99
N MET A 65 -4.43 6.90 23.62
CA MET A 65 -4.65 6.32 24.94
C MET A 65 -4.88 7.39 26.01
N ALA A 66 -4.08 8.45 26.01
CA ALA A 66 -4.28 9.59 26.91
C ALA A 66 -5.67 10.23 26.71
N LEU A 67 -6.10 10.43 25.46
CA LEU A 67 -7.42 10.96 25.15
C LEU A 67 -8.55 10.06 25.65
N THR A 68 -8.45 8.74 25.51
CA THR A 68 -9.49 7.84 26.03
C THR A 68 -9.62 7.90 27.56
N VAL A 69 -8.51 7.99 28.28
CA VAL A 69 -8.52 8.14 29.75
C VAL A 69 -9.10 9.50 30.14
N PHE A 70 -8.76 10.55 29.40
CA PHE A 70 -9.30 11.89 29.60
C PHE A 70 -10.82 11.94 29.40
N VAL A 71 -11.34 11.30 28.35
CA VAL A 71 -12.79 11.17 28.12
C VAL A 71 -13.46 10.46 29.29
N LYS A 72 -12.88 9.36 29.78
CA LYS A 72 -13.40 8.64 30.97
C LYS A 72 -13.44 9.55 32.20
N TYR A 73 -12.41 10.38 32.41
CA TYR A 73 -12.38 11.34 33.51
C TYR A 73 -13.49 12.39 33.39
N ILE A 74 -13.73 12.94 32.19
CA ILE A 74 -14.82 13.88 31.95
C ILE A 74 -16.18 13.25 32.27
N ILE A 75 -16.41 12.00 31.87
CA ILE A 75 -17.66 11.29 32.16
C ILE A 75 -17.85 11.11 33.67
N TYR A 76 -16.79 10.74 34.40
CA TYR A 76 -16.84 10.65 35.86
C TYR A 76 -17.18 12.00 36.50
N LEU A 77 -16.55 13.08 36.05
CA LEU A 77 -16.82 14.43 36.53
C LEU A 77 -18.28 14.84 36.30
N LEU A 78 -18.83 14.51 35.12
CA LEU A 78 -20.22 14.79 34.76
C LEU A 78 -21.22 13.97 35.59
N LEU A 79 -20.87 12.74 36.00
CA LEU A 79 -21.73 11.90 36.83
C LEU A 79 -21.66 12.23 38.32
N LEU A 80 -20.59 12.89 38.76
CA LEU A 80 -20.37 13.28 40.16
C LEU A 80 -21.10 14.59 40.52
N PHE A 81 -21.47 15.40 39.53
CA PHE A 81 -22.14 16.69 39.69
C PHE A 81 -23.59 16.62 39.21
#